data_AF-D6TH75-F1
#
_entry.id   AF-D6TH75-F1
#
_cell.length_a   1.000
_cell.length_b   1.000
_cell.length_c   1.000
_cell.angle_alpha   90.00
_cell.angle_beta   90.00
_cell.angle_gamma   90.00
#
_symmetry.space_group_name_H-M   'P 1'
#
loop_
_entity.id
_entity.type
_entity.pdbx_description
1 polymer ?
#
loop_
_entity_poly.entity_id
_entity_poly.type
_entity_poly.pdbx_seq_one_letter_code
_entity_poly.pdbx_strand_id
1 'polypeptide(L)'
;MWQVQMFSNTLVSMLHYDAQKRRRMNIHEQFEEFLAKLGVEMERPEEQPFKKERYNGEALPEVSIFQASRDHYGVFYRLDIVEQRPELRIMVPTERGETKINIYLVRLSDMMPMAACFADMDVYEGSDAYERGREATLQHLLYATAEMMKQLFWAGDLESQTFPPEIEVHALLQQDQLKLQG
;
A
#
# COMPACT_ATOMS: atom_id res chain seq x y z
N MET A 1 11.78 55.89 27.16
CA MET A 1 10.39 55.42 27.03
C MET A 1 10.33 54.65 25.73
N TRP A 2 10.04 53.35 25.80
CA TRP A 2 10.40 52.33 24.81
C TRP A 2 9.59 52.43 23.50
N GLN A 3 10.31 52.36 22.36
CA GLN A 3 9.73 52.11 21.03
C GLN A 3 9.28 50.65 20.94
N VAL A 4 7.99 50.43 20.64
CA VAL A 4 7.48 49.13 20.21
C VAL A 4 7.58 49.09 18.69
N GLN A 5 8.51 48.29 18.17
CA GLN A 5 8.55 47.93 16.75
C GLN A 5 7.35 47.02 16.44
N MET A 6 6.50 47.48 15.54
CA MET A 6 5.44 46.68 14.92
C MET A 6 6.09 45.60 14.05
N PHE A 7 6.01 44.34 14.47
CA PHE A 7 6.27 43.22 13.57
C PHE A 7 5.10 43.06 12.62
N SER A 8 5.41 43.07 11.32
CA SER A 8 4.49 42.96 10.20
C SER A 8 3.58 41.71 10.30
N ASN A 9 2.26 41.92 10.17
CA ASN A 9 1.23 40.87 10.07
C ASN A 9 1.41 39.91 8.87
N THR A 10 2.39 40.17 7.98
CA THR A 10 2.62 39.38 6.77
C THR A 10 3.45 38.12 7.01
N LEU A 11 4.27 38.07 8.07
CA LEU A 11 5.09 36.88 8.38
C LEU A 11 4.29 35.79 9.11
N VAL A 12 3.32 36.18 9.93
CA VAL A 12 2.44 35.24 10.65
C VAL A 12 1.47 34.56 9.69
N SER A 13 0.97 35.27 8.67
CA SER A 13 0.09 34.67 7.66
C SER A 13 0.81 33.70 6.73
N MET A 14 2.07 33.96 6.34
CA MET A 14 2.86 33.02 5.52
C MET A 14 3.18 31.71 6.26
N LEU A 15 3.56 31.76 7.54
CA LEU A 15 3.83 30.56 8.33
C LEU A 15 2.56 29.74 8.61
N HIS A 16 1.42 30.40 8.78
CA HIS A 16 0.12 29.71 8.93
C HIS A 16 -0.38 29.12 7.62
N TYR A 17 -0.10 29.78 6.48
CA TYR A 17 -0.46 29.30 5.14
C TYR A 17 0.35 28.05 4.76
N ASP A 18 1.64 27.99 5.09
CA ASP A 18 2.48 26.81 4.83
C ASP A 18 2.12 25.61 5.72
N ALA A 19 1.79 25.86 6.99
CA ALA A 19 1.32 24.81 7.90
C ALA A 19 -0.06 24.26 7.51
N GLN A 20 -0.98 25.12 7.02
CA GLN A 20 -2.28 24.69 6.51
C GLN A 20 -2.19 24.03 5.14
N LYS A 21 -1.28 24.44 4.25
CA LYS A 21 -1.04 23.78 2.96
C LYS A 21 -0.47 22.37 3.14
N ARG A 22 0.48 22.18 4.07
CA ARG A 22 0.98 20.84 4.46
C ARG A 22 -0.08 19.95 5.11
N ARG A 23 -1.03 20.54 5.85
CA ARG A 23 -2.20 19.82 6.41
C ARG A 23 -3.31 19.53 5.39
N ARG A 24 -3.29 20.19 4.23
CA ARG A 24 -4.29 20.01 3.16
C ARG A 24 -3.80 19.21 1.96
N MET A 25 -2.50 18.90 1.87
CA MET A 25 -2.03 17.95 0.89
C MET A 25 -2.65 16.59 1.19
N ASN A 26 -3.53 16.15 0.31
CA ASN A 26 -4.04 14.78 0.32
C ASN A 26 -2.83 13.84 0.27
N ILE A 27 -2.93 12.67 0.90
CA ILE A 27 -1.87 11.67 0.94
C ILE A 27 -1.34 11.33 -0.46
N HIS A 28 -2.20 11.49 -1.47
CA HIS A 28 -1.87 11.37 -2.89
C HIS A 28 -0.82 12.40 -3.36
N GLU A 29 -0.98 13.68 -3.03
CA GLU A 29 -0.04 14.74 -3.40
C GLU A 29 1.30 14.59 -2.67
N GLN A 30 1.27 14.10 -1.43
CA GLN A 30 2.50 13.81 -0.67
C GLN A 30 3.28 12.63 -1.27
N PHE A 31 2.55 11.65 -1.80
CA PHE A 31 3.11 10.49 -2.47
C PHE A 31 3.70 10.85 -3.84
N GLU A 32 3.00 11.65 -4.65
CA GLU A 32 3.53 12.17 -5.92
C GLU A 32 4.80 13.01 -5.72
N GLU A 33 4.84 13.86 -4.70
CA GLU A 33 6.02 14.66 -4.39
C GLU A 33 7.21 13.79 -3.93
N PHE A 34 6.94 12.70 -3.21
CA PHE A 34 7.95 11.72 -2.83
C PHE A 34 8.52 10.99 -4.05
N LEU A 35 7.67 10.54 -4.97
CA LEU A 35 8.08 9.87 -6.21
C LEU A 35 8.86 10.81 -7.14
N ALA A 36 8.42 12.06 -7.27
CA ALA A 36 9.12 13.08 -8.05
C ALA A 36 10.53 13.37 -7.49
N LYS A 37 10.71 13.36 -6.16
CA LYS A 37 12.03 13.52 -5.52
C LYS A 37 12.96 12.34 -5.74
N LEU A 38 12.42 11.17 -6.07
CA LEU A 38 13.19 9.98 -6.47
C LEU A 38 13.47 9.93 -7.98
N GLY A 39 13.08 10.97 -8.73
CA GLY A 39 13.28 11.05 -10.18
C GLY A 39 12.28 10.21 -10.98
N VAL A 40 11.16 9.81 -10.37
CA VAL A 40 10.10 9.04 -11.01
C VAL A 40 9.04 10.02 -11.53
N GLU A 41 8.89 10.09 -12.85
CA GLU A 41 7.75 10.78 -13.48
C GLU A 41 6.54 9.84 -13.49
N MET A 42 5.46 10.26 -12.84
CA MET A 42 4.20 9.53 -12.87
C MET A 42 3.46 9.88 -14.17
N GLU A 43 3.19 8.88 -15.01
CA GLU A 43 2.28 9.05 -16.14
C GLU A 43 0.88 9.40 -15.62
N ARG A 44 0.41 10.61 -15.94
CA ARG A 44 -0.94 11.04 -15.60
C ARG A 44 -1.93 10.22 -16.43
N PRO A 45 -2.98 9.62 -15.83
CA PRO A 45 -3.97 8.83 -16.57
C PRO A 45 -4.67 9.59 -17.68
N GLU A 46 -4.60 10.92 -17.64
CA GLU A 46 -5.33 11.83 -18.52
C GLU A 46 -4.60 12.11 -19.85
N GLU A 47 -3.37 11.62 -20.01
CA GLU A 47 -2.55 11.85 -21.22
C GLU A 47 -2.38 10.61 -22.11
N GLN A 48 -3.06 9.49 -21.83
CA GLN A 48 -3.07 8.33 -22.74
C GLN A 48 -4.48 7.88 -23.13
N PRO A 49 -4.92 8.15 -24.38
CA PRO A 49 -6.08 7.49 -24.97
C PRO A 49 -5.66 6.13 -25.56
N PHE A 50 -4.99 5.28 -24.77
CA PHE A 50 -4.56 3.96 -25.23
C PHE A 50 -4.94 2.85 -24.24
N LYS A 51 -5.95 2.09 -24.68
CA LYS A 51 -6.09 0.65 -24.48
C LYS A 51 -6.39 0.17 -23.07
N LYS A 52 -7.69 -0.04 -22.85
CA LYS A 52 -8.29 -1.13 -22.05
C LYS A 52 -7.82 -2.52 -22.55
N GLU A 53 -6.53 -2.75 -22.64
CA GLU A 53 -5.95 -4.07 -22.91
C GLU A 53 -5.25 -4.52 -21.63
N ARG A 54 -5.85 -5.55 -21.03
CA ARG A 54 -5.34 -6.38 -19.95
C ARG A 54 -3.82 -6.49 -20.02
N TYR A 55 -3.12 -5.91 -19.06
CA TYR A 55 -1.75 -6.34 -18.77
C TYR A 55 -1.85 -7.71 -18.07
N ASN A 56 -1.43 -8.77 -18.76
CA ASN A 56 -1.16 -10.10 -18.21
C ASN A 56 -2.28 -10.88 -17.51
N GLY A 57 -3.56 -10.60 -17.77
CA GLY A 57 -4.65 -11.44 -17.25
C GLY A 57 -4.85 -11.39 -15.73
N GLU A 58 -4.18 -10.47 -15.04
CA GLU A 58 -4.42 -10.18 -13.63
C GLU A 58 -5.65 -9.26 -13.52
N ALA A 59 -6.57 -9.62 -12.62
CA ALA A 59 -7.75 -8.81 -12.35
C ALA A 59 -7.33 -7.45 -11.74
N LEU A 60 -8.03 -6.38 -12.15
CA LEU A 60 -7.79 -5.06 -11.56
C LEU A 60 -8.28 -5.04 -10.12
N PRO A 61 -7.54 -4.42 -9.20
CA PRO A 61 -7.94 -4.35 -7.81
C PRO A 61 -9.19 -3.49 -7.65
N GLU A 62 -10.13 -3.98 -6.85
CA GLU A 62 -11.36 -3.27 -6.50
C GLU A 62 -11.07 -2.11 -5.55
N VAL A 63 -10.11 -2.32 -4.63
CA VAL A 63 -9.65 -1.34 -3.64
C VAL A 63 -8.14 -1.43 -3.54
N SER A 64 -7.46 -0.29 -3.38
CA SER A 64 -6.01 -0.22 -3.14
C SER A 64 -5.67 0.78 -2.04
N ILE A 65 -4.86 0.35 -1.07
CA ILE A 65 -4.42 1.17 0.07
C ILE A 65 -2.90 1.14 0.14
N PHE A 66 -2.29 2.32 0.19
CA PHE A 66 -0.84 2.50 0.29
C PHE A 66 -0.45 2.97 1.68
N GLN A 67 0.55 2.33 2.28
CA GLN A 67 1.01 2.65 3.62
C GLN A 67 2.53 2.47 3.74
N ALA A 68 3.22 3.52 4.18
CA ALA A 68 4.61 3.40 4.61
C ALA A 68 4.70 2.62 5.93
N SER A 69 5.69 1.75 6.06
CA SER A 69 5.93 1.04 7.30
C SER A 69 6.36 1.99 8.42
N ARG A 70 5.88 1.72 9.63
CA ARG A 70 6.32 2.42 10.84
C ARG A 70 7.52 1.74 11.49
N ASP A 71 7.65 0.43 11.28
CA ASP A 71 8.60 -0.43 11.98
C ASP A 71 9.81 -0.81 11.11
N HIS A 72 9.66 -0.76 9.78
CA HIS A 72 10.68 -1.18 8.83
C HIS A 72 11.08 -0.03 7.91
N TYR A 73 12.33 0.45 8.05
CA TYR A 73 12.79 1.63 7.33
C TYR A 73 12.71 1.45 5.81
N GLY A 74 12.05 2.40 5.14
CA GLY A 74 11.92 2.44 3.68
C GLY A 74 10.99 1.38 3.08
N VAL A 75 10.36 0.54 3.90
CA VAL A 75 9.37 -0.44 3.42
C VAL A 75 8.04 0.23 3.15
N PHE A 76 7.42 -0.14 2.04
CA PHE A 76 6.05 0.25 1.69
C PHE A 76 5.15 -0.97 1.56
N TYR A 77 3.90 -0.79 1.96
CA TYR A 77 2.84 -1.76 1.84
C TYR A 77 1.80 -1.23 0.85
N ARG A 78 1.36 -2.11 -0.05
CA ARG A 78 0.18 -1.90 -0.87
C ARG A 78 -0.77 -3.05 -0.62
N LEU A 79 -1.95 -2.73 -0.10
CA LEU A 79 -3.01 -3.68 0.16
C LEU A 79 -4.05 -3.53 -0.94
N ASP A 80 -4.33 -4.62 -1.64
CA ASP A 80 -5.32 -4.67 -2.71
C ASP A 80 -6.41 -5.68 -2.35
N ILE A 81 -7.65 -5.44 -2.83
CA ILE A 81 -8.67 -6.48 -2.94
C ILE A 81 -8.73 -6.88 -4.41
N VAL A 82 -8.41 -8.14 -4.71
CA VAL A 82 -8.45 -8.70 -6.07
C VAL A 82 -9.35 -9.92 -6.03
N GLU A 83 -10.45 -9.90 -6.81
CA GLU A 83 -11.45 -10.97 -6.83
C GLU A 83 -11.92 -11.34 -5.40
N GLN A 84 -12.26 -10.32 -4.61
CA GLN A 84 -12.69 -10.46 -3.20
C GLN A 84 -11.64 -11.08 -2.25
N ARG A 85 -10.38 -11.22 -2.68
CA ARG A 85 -9.30 -11.73 -1.84
C ARG A 85 -8.35 -10.60 -1.45
N PRO A 86 -7.97 -10.50 -0.16
CA PRO A 86 -6.97 -9.54 0.26
C PRO A 86 -5.58 -9.97 -0.21
N GLU A 87 -4.88 -9.06 -0.88
CA GLU A 87 -3.50 -9.22 -1.31
C GLU A 87 -2.61 -8.13 -0.72
N LEU A 88 -1.51 -8.52 -0.10
CA LEU A 88 -0.54 -7.57 0.45
C LEU A 88 0.75 -7.62 -0.36
N ARG A 89 1.04 -6.55 -1.09
CA ARG A 89 2.34 -6.32 -1.71
C ARG A 89 3.26 -5.60 -0.74
N ILE A 90 4.44 -6.15 -0.49
CA ILE A 90 5.46 -5.59 0.39
C ILE A 90 6.67 -5.23 -0.46
N MET A 91 7.00 -3.93 -0.48
CA MET A 91 8.11 -3.36 -1.21
C MET A 91 9.26 -3.12 -0.22
N VAL A 92 10.32 -3.91 -0.34
CA VAL A 92 11.47 -3.87 0.57
C VAL A 92 12.68 -3.28 -0.17
N PRO A 93 13.27 -2.16 0.28
CA PRO A 93 14.49 -1.64 -0.31
C PRO A 93 15.63 -2.67 -0.28
N THR A 94 16.42 -2.72 -1.33
CA THR A 94 17.61 -3.57 -1.40
C THR A 94 18.78 -2.79 -2.00
N GLU A 95 19.97 -3.02 -1.44
CA GLU A 95 21.23 -2.50 -1.98
C GLU A 95 21.88 -3.47 -2.99
N ARG A 96 21.33 -4.68 -3.11
CA ARG A 96 21.87 -5.73 -3.98
C ARG A 96 21.40 -5.54 -5.43
N GLY A 97 22.37 -5.31 -6.31
CA GLY A 97 22.23 -5.31 -7.76
C GLY A 97 21.53 -4.08 -8.37
N GLU A 98 20.91 -4.23 -9.54
CA GLU A 98 20.39 -3.11 -10.35
C GLU A 98 19.04 -2.61 -9.85
N THR A 99 18.19 -3.51 -9.32
CA THR A 99 16.89 -3.12 -8.77
C THR A 99 17.02 -2.69 -7.32
N LYS A 100 16.43 -1.55 -6.98
CA LYS A 100 16.53 -0.95 -5.63
C LYS A 100 15.46 -1.43 -4.65
N ILE A 101 14.52 -2.26 -5.12
CA ILE A 101 13.36 -2.71 -4.35
C ILE A 101 13.06 -4.17 -4.71
N ASN A 102 12.92 -5.03 -3.71
CA ASN A 102 12.28 -6.34 -3.87
C ASN A 102 10.78 -6.22 -3.61
N ILE A 103 9.97 -6.91 -4.39
CA ILE A 103 8.50 -6.91 -4.24
C ILE A 103 8.04 -8.32 -3.92
N TYR A 104 7.36 -8.47 -2.78
CA TYR A 104 6.74 -9.71 -2.34
C TYR A 104 5.23 -9.57 -2.38
N LEU A 105 4.54 -10.55 -2.95
CA LEU A 105 3.10 -10.72 -2.83
C LEU A 105 2.83 -11.70 -1.70
N VAL A 106 2.07 -11.24 -0.71
CA VAL A 106 1.63 -12.03 0.44
C VAL A 106 0.13 -12.24 0.32
N ARG A 107 -0.29 -13.50 0.41
CA ARG A 107 -1.68 -13.93 0.45
C ARG A 107 -1.91 -14.75 1.72
N LEU A 108 -3.15 -14.76 2.21
CA LEU A 108 -3.54 -15.78 3.18
C LEU A 108 -3.50 -17.15 2.51
N SER A 109 -2.99 -18.15 3.22
CA SER A 109 -3.15 -19.53 2.79
C SER A 109 -4.63 -19.90 2.76
N ASP A 110 -5.03 -20.74 1.79
CA ASP A 110 -6.39 -21.29 1.74
C ASP A 110 -6.75 -22.13 3.00
N MET A 111 -5.75 -22.53 3.81
CA MET A 111 -5.99 -23.20 5.11
C MET A 111 -6.50 -22.24 6.20
N MET A 112 -6.34 -20.93 6.03
CA MET A 112 -6.76 -19.94 7.01
C MET A 112 -8.28 -19.73 6.95
N PRO A 113 -9.02 -19.86 8.06
CA PRO A 113 -10.47 -19.61 8.10
C PRO A 113 -10.86 -18.22 7.58
N MET A 114 -9.96 -17.24 7.76
CA MET A 114 -10.17 -15.87 7.34
C MET A 114 -10.14 -15.68 5.81
N ALA A 115 -9.53 -16.60 5.06
CA ALA A 115 -9.49 -16.52 3.60
C ALA A 115 -10.89 -16.70 2.97
N ALA A 116 -11.74 -17.55 3.55
CA ALA A 116 -13.11 -17.78 3.09
C ALA A 116 -14.07 -16.64 3.48
N CYS A 117 -13.80 -15.96 4.60
CA CYS A 117 -14.69 -14.95 5.18
C CYS A 117 -15.02 -13.78 4.22
N PHE A 118 -14.06 -13.32 3.43
CA PHE A 118 -14.28 -12.21 2.49
C PHE A 118 -15.28 -12.57 1.39
N ALA A 119 -15.16 -13.78 0.82
CA ALA A 119 -16.09 -14.25 -0.21
C ALA A 119 -17.49 -14.51 0.39
N ASP A 120 -17.56 -15.09 1.58
CA ASP A 120 -18.84 -15.37 2.26
C ASP A 120 -19.59 -14.08 2.63
N MET A 121 -18.87 -13.02 3.02
CA MET A 121 -19.46 -11.72 3.34
C MET A 121 -19.98 -10.96 2.12
N ASP A 122 -19.41 -11.20 0.94
CA ASP A 122 -19.85 -10.55 -0.30
C ASP A 122 -21.22 -11.07 -0.76
N VAL A 123 -21.43 -12.39 -0.67
CA VAL A 123 -22.67 -13.07 -1.09
C VAL A 123 -23.79 -13.02 -0.05
N TYR A 124 -23.49 -12.67 1.19
CA TYR A 124 -24.50 -12.63 2.26
C TYR A 124 -25.34 -11.35 2.19
N GLU A 125 -26.65 -11.52 2.02
CA GLU A 125 -27.65 -10.46 2.12
C GLU A 125 -28.20 -10.37 3.55
N GLY A 126 -27.88 -9.28 4.24
CA GLY A 126 -28.35 -9.05 5.60
C GLY A 126 -29.60 -8.17 5.68
N SER A 127 -29.93 -7.77 6.91
CA SER A 127 -30.95 -6.73 7.13
C SER A 127 -30.44 -5.35 6.71
N ASP A 128 -31.34 -4.37 6.53
CA ASP A 128 -30.97 -2.98 6.24
C ASP A 128 -29.95 -2.39 7.24
N ALA A 129 -30.04 -2.81 8.51
CA ALA A 129 -29.09 -2.37 9.54
C ALA A 129 -27.69 -2.94 9.32
N TYR A 130 -27.60 -4.19 8.86
CA TYR A 130 -26.34 -4.84 8.51
C TYR A 130 -25.74 -4.20 7.27
N GLU A 131 -26.52 -4.02 6.19
CA GLU A 131 -26.01 -3.48 4.92
C GLU A 131 -25.40 -2.09 5.08
N ARG A 132 -25.99 -1.23 5.93
CA ARG A 132 -25.41 0.09 6.26
C ARG A 132 -24.03 0.02 6.93
N GLY A 133 -23.74 -1.05 7.66
CA GLY A 133 -22.48 -1.25 8.37
C GLY A 133 -21.49 -2.17 7.64
N ARG A 134 -21.93 -2.88 6.59
CA ARG A 134 -21.17 -3.94 5.93
C ARG A 134 -19.86 -3.42 5.35
N GLU A 135 -19.89 -2.32 4.62
CA GLU A 135 -18.71 -1.73 3.98
C GLU A 135 -17.63 -1.32 5.00
N ALA A 136 -18.02 -0.57 6.04
CA ALA A 136 -17.09 -0.16 7.10
C ALA A 136 -16.51 -1.38 7.85
N THR A 137 -17.33 -2.40 8.10
CA THR A 137 -16.89 -3.64 8.74
C THR A 137 -15.87 -4.38 7.87
N LEU A 138 -16.16 -4.51 6.57
CA LEU A 138 -15.25 -5.13 5.60
C LEU A 138 -13.92 -4.39 5.53
N GLN A 139 -13.95 -3.05 5.56
CA GLN A 139 -12.73 -2.24 5.58
C GLN A 139 -11.90 -2.48 6.85
N HIS A 140 -12.52 -2.56 8.02
CA HIS A 140 -11.82 -2.87 9.26
C HIS A 140 -11.25 -4.29 9.28
N LEU A 141 -12.00 -5.26 8.75
CA LEU A 141 -11.53 -6.63 8.58
C LEU A 141 -10.32 -6.68 7.65
N LEU A 142 -10.37 -5.97 6.52
CA LEU A 142 -9.26 -5.85 5.57
C LEU A 142 -8.00 -5.30 6.25
N TYR A 143 -8.11 -4.25 7.06
CA TYR A 143 -6.98 -3.73 7.83
C TYR A 143 -6.44 -4.74 8.84
N ALA A 144 -7.31 -5.43 9.58
CA ALA A 144 -6.89 -6.46 10.53
C ALA A 144 -6.15 -7.61 9.83
N THR A 145 -6.66 -8.08 8.70
CA THR A 145 -6.03 -9.10 7.87
C THR A 145 -4.67 -8.63 7.36
N ALA A 146 -4.56 -7.37 6.91
CA ALA A 146 -3.30 -6.82 6.46
C ALA A 146 -2.25 -6.74 7.57
N GLU A 147 -2.63 -6.31 8.78
CA GLU A 147 -1.72 -6.30 9.93
C GLU A 147 -1.26 -7.72 10.29
N MET A 148 -2.14 -8.72 10.25
CA MET A 148 -1.78 -10.11 10.46
C MET A 148 -0.79 -10.61 9.39
N MET A 149 -1.07 -10.36 8.11
CA MET A 149 -0.16 -10.74 7.02
C MET A 149 1.21 -10.07 7.15
N LYS A 150 1.28 -8.79 7.56
CA LYS A 150 2.55 -8.10 7.84
C LYS A 150 3.31 -8.82 8.96
N GLN A 151 2.66 -9.10 10.08
CA GLN A 151 3.30 -9.75 11.23
C GLN A 151 3.85 -11.13 10.86
N LEU A 152 3.07 -11.93 10.13
CA LEU A 152 3.49 -13.26 9.68
C LEU A 152 4.65 -13.18 8.68
N PHE A 153 4.63 -12.22 7.77
CA PHE A 153 5.73 -11.99 6.82
C PHE A 153 7.04 -11.67 7.55
N TRP A 154 7.00 -10.77 8.54
CA TRP A 154 8.19 -10.39 9.31
C TRP A 154 8.63 -11.42 10.35
N ALA A 155 7.76 -12.37 10.70
CA ALA A 155 8.12 -13.54 11.51
C ALA A 155 8.84 -14.63 10.69
N GLY A 156 8.72 -14.59 9.36
CA GLY A 156 9.45 -15.47 8.46
C GLY A 156 10.90 -15.03 8.22
N ASP A 157 11.59 -15.76 7.36
CA ASP A 157 12.95 -15.49 6.93
C ASP A 157 12.99 -15.19 5.43
N LEU A 158 13.36 -13.95 5.10
CA LEU A 158 13.48 -13.46 3.74
C LEU A 158 14.66 -14.07 2.98
N GLU A 159 15.72 -14.50 3.67
CA GLU A 159 16.89 -15.07 3.00
C GLU A 159 16.63 -16.50 2.54
N SER A 160 16.03 -17.32 3.41
CA SER A 160 15.64 -18.70 3.05
C SER A 160 14.27 -18.82 2.36
N GLN A 161 13.52 -17.72 2.25
CA GLN A 161 12.12 -17.68 1.82
C GLN A 161 11.22 -18.65 2.62
N THR A 162 11.44 -18.74 3.92
CA THR A 162 10.67 -19.62 4.81
C THR A 162 9.69 -18.78 5.62
N PHE A 163 8.39 -19.03 5.45
CA PHE A 163 7.33 -18.27 6.12
C PHE A 163 6.38 -19.18 6.90
N PRO A 164 5.65 -18.62 7.90
CA PRO A 164 4.59 -19.35 8.59
C PRO A 164 3.54 -19.89 7.59
N PRO A 165 2.99 -21.10 7.82
CA PRO A 165 2.06 -21.76 6.89
C PRO A 165 0.72 -21.03 6.70
N GLU A 166 0.43 -20.05 7.54
CA GLU A 166 -0.75 -19.19 7.46
C GLU A 166 -0.72 -18.21 6.26
N ILE A 167 0.46 -17.98 5.67
CA ILE A 167 0.62 -17.11 4.50
C ILE A 167 1.36 -17.82 3.36
N GLU A 168 1.03 -17.39 2.15
CA GLU A 168 1.76 -17.71 0.94
C GLU A 168 2.51 -16.45 0.49
N VAL A 169 3.82 -16.58 0.25
CA VAL A 169 4.67 -15.47 -0.16
C VAL A 169 5.31 -15.78 -1.51
N HIS A 170 5.06 -14.90 -2.48
CA HIS A 170 5.64 -14.99 -3.81
C HIS A 170 6.54 -13.78 -4.07
N ALA A 171 7.80 -14.02 -4.39
CA ALA A 171 8.68 -12.97 -4.88
C ALA A 171 8.26 -12.60 -6.31
N LEU A 172 7.68 -11.41 -6.48
CA LEU A 172 7.32 -10.88 -7.80
C LEU A 172 8.53 -10.25 -8.50
N LEU A 173 9.41 -9.66 -7.71
CA LEU A 173 10.67 -9.09 -8.18
C LEU A 173 11.74 -9.34 -7.13
N GLN A 174 12.65 -10.27 -7.43
CA GLN A 174 13.84 -10.60 -6.64
C GLN A 174 14.99 -10.96 -7.58
N GLN A 175 16.20 -10.48 -7.29
CA GLN A 175 17.29 -10.52 -8.26
C GLN A 175 18.04 -11.87 -8.40
N ASP A 176 17.55 -12.97 -7.84
CA ASP A 176 18.26 -14.26 -7.87
C ASP A 176 17.75 -15.28 -8.91
N GLN A 177 16.93 -14.87 -9.90
CA GLN A 177 16.49 -15.79 -10.99
C GLN A 177 17.05 -15.53 -12.39
N LEU A 178 17.96 -14.57 -12.60
CA LEU A 178 18.56 -14.32 -13.93
C LEU A 178 19.94 -14.96 -14.16
N LYS A 179 20.41 -15.83 -13.25
CA LYS A 179 21.68 -16.56 -13.43
C LYS A 179 21.47 -18.07 -13.33
N LEU A 180 20.70 -18.67 -14.22
CA LEU A 180 20.75 -20.13 -14.47
C LEU A 180 20.20 -20.54 -15.86
N GLN A 181 20.30 -19.64 -16.84
CA GLN A 181 20.24 -20.01 -18.26
C GLN A 181 21.43 -19.38 -18.98
N GLY A 182 22.61 -19.94 -18.71
CA GLY A 182 23.83 -19.76 -19.49
C GLY A 182 24.29 -21.11 -20.00
#